data_AF-A0A5K0W0U1-F1
#
_entry.id   AF-A0A5K0W0U1-F1
#
_cell.length_a   1.000
_cell.length_b   1.000
_cell.length_c   1.000
_cell.angle_alpha   90.00
_cell.angle_beta   90.00
_cell.angle_gamma   90.00
#
_symmetry.space_group_name_H-M   'P 1'
#
loop_
_entity.id
_entity.type
_entity.pdbx_description
1 polymer ?
#
loop_
_entity_poly.entity_id
_entity_poly.type
_entity_poly.pdbx_seq_one_letter_code
_entity_poly.pdbx_strand_id
1 'polypeptide(L)'
;LIVIAFITMTLFLRTEMHRNTINDGGIYLGALFFGLITIMFNGFAELSMTIAKLPVFYKQRDLFFYPAWTYAIPAWITKIPISVAEACIWVFLTYYVVGFDPSAG
;
A
#
# COMPACT_ATOMS: atom_id res chain seq x y z
N LEU A 1 -0.21 2.62 7.26
CA LEU A 1 -1.38 2.65 6.35
C LEU A 1 -2.65 3.19 7.00
N ILE A 2 -3.12 2.66 8.14
CA ILE A 2 -4.40 3.04 8.76
C ILE A 2 -4.53 4.55 9.05
N VAL A 3 -3.52 5.17 9.66
CA VAL A 3 -3.55 6.64 9.94
C VAL A 3 -3.66 7.44 8.65
N ILE A 4 -2.91 7.05 7.61
CA ILE A 4 -2.98 7.72 6.32
C ILE A 4 -4.34 7.47 5.66
N ALA A 5 -4.94 6.29 5.85
CA ALA A 5 -6.28 5.99 5.35
C ALA A 5 -7.32 6.92 5.98
N PHE A 6 -7.23 7.17 7.30
CA PHE A 6 -8.09 8.14 7.97
C PHE A 6 -7.88 9.57 7.45
N ILE A 7 -6.64 9.98 7.18
CA ILE A 7 -6.36 11.29 6.57
C ILE A 7 -7.01 11.38 5.19
N THR A 8 -6.83 10.36 4.34
CA THR A 8 -7.45 10.28 3.00
C THR A 8 -8.97 10.35 3.07
N MET A 9 -9.58 9.61 4.01
CA MET A 9 -11.03 9.64 4.25
C MET A 9 -11.54 11.03 4.58
N THR A 10 -10.83 11.76 5.44
CA THR A 10 -11.23 13.12 5.81
C THR A 10 -10.99 14.13 4.69
N LEU A 11 -9.99 13.88 3.83
CA LEU A 11 -9.62 14.78 2.74
C LEU A 11 -10.55 14.65 1.53
N PHE A 12 -10.97 13.43 1.21
CA PHE A 12 -11.86 13.10 0.10
C PHE A 12 -13.20 12.58 0.64
N LEU A 13 -13.97 13.45 1.26
CA LEU A 13 -15.24 13.09 1.88
C LEU A 13 -16.35 13.06 0.83
N ARG A 14 -17.13 11.97 0.81
CA ARG A 14 -18.24 11.75 -0.14
C ARG A 14 -19.22 12.92 -0.27
N THR A 15 -19.45 13.70 0.79
CA THR A 15 -20.39 14.84 0.79
C THR A 15 -19.93 16.02 -0.06
N GLU A 16 -18.63 16.15 -0.33
CA GLU A 16 -18.07 17.25 -1.13
C GLU A 16 -17.78 16.82 -2.60
N MET A 17 -17.82 15.52 -2.88
CA MET A 17 -17.55 14.96 -4.22
C MET A 17 -18.80 14.87 -5.09
N HIS A 18 -19.18 16.00 -5.70
CA HIS A 18 -20.22 16.06 -6.72
C HIS A 18 -19.78 15.31 -8.00
N ARG A 19 -20.72 14.83 -8.83
CA ARG A 19 -20.42 14.05 -10.06
C ARG A 19 -20.84 14.77 -11.35
N ASN A 20 -21.03 16.10 -11.28
CA ASN A 20 -21.78 16.82 -12.30
C ASN A 20 -20.86 17.52 -13.32
N THR A 21 -19.58 17.75 -12.97
CA THR A 21 -18.67 18.56 -13.80
C THR A 21 -17.37 17.81 -14.11
N ILE A 22 -16.73 18.16 -15.23
CA ILE A 22 -15.39 17.64 -15.62
C ILE A 22 -14.35 17.91 -14.52
N ASN A 23 -14.47 19.04 -13.82
CA ASN A 23 -13.61 19.38 -12.69
C ASN A 23 -13.71 18.36 -11.55
N ASP A 24 -14.91 17.82 -11.29
CA ASP A 24 -15.11 16.79 -10.28
C ASP A 24 -14.39 15.48 -10.67
N GLY A 25 -14.39 15.13 -11.96
CA GLY A 25 -13.62 14.00 -12.50
C GLY A 25 -12.12 14.14 -12.24
N GLY A 26 -11.59 15.38 -12.29
CA GLY A 26 -10.21 15.68 -11.90
C GLY A 26 -9.93 15.41 -10.41
N ILE A 27 -10.89 15.70 -9.53
CA ILE A 27 -10.78 15.43 -8.09
C ILE A 27 -10.79 13.92 -7.81
N TYR A 28 -11.64 13.15 -8.50
CA TYR A 28 -11.63 11.67 -8.40
C TYR A 28 -10.32 11.06 -8.90
N LEU A 29 -9.79 11.54 -10.04
CA LEU A 29 -8.46 11.12 -10.52
C LEU A 29 -7.35 11.49 -9.53
N GLY A 30 -7.44 12.67 -8.90
CA GLY A 30 -6.53 13.10 -7.84
C GLY A 30 -6.57 12.17 -6.63
N ALA A 31 -7.76 11.74 -6.21
CA ALA A 31 -7.93 10.79 -5.12
C ALA A 31 -7.31 9.41 -5.44
N LEU A 32 -7.52 8.91 -6.65
CA LEU A 32 -6.88 7.66 -7.12
C LEU A 32 -5.36 7.78 -7.15
N PHE A 33 -4.83 8.88 -7.70
CA PHE A 33 -3.39 9.14 -7.74
C PHE A 33 -2.79 9.21 -6.34
N PHE A 34 -3.44 9.93 -5.41
CA PHE A 34 -3.01 10.02 -4.02
C PHE A 34 -3.01 8.64 -3.32
N GLY A 35 -4.02 7.82 -3.59
CA GLY A 35 -4.07 6.44 -3.10
C GLY A 35 -2.90 5.58 -3.59
N LEU A 36 -2.61 5.63 -4.90
CA LEU A 36 -1.48 4.92 -5.50
C LEU A 36 -0.14 5.34 -4.91
N ILE A 37 0.08 6.65 -4.79
CA ILE A 37 1.31 7.21 -4.21
C ILE A 37 1.48 6.76 -2.76
N THR A 38 0.40 6.77 -1.97
CA THR A 38 0.44 6.33 -0.57
C THR A 38 0.86 4.87 -0.43
N ILE A 39 0.29 3.97 -1.24
CA ILE A 39 0.66 2.54 -1.22
C ILE A 39 2.11 2.36 -1.66
N MET A 40 2.56 3.09 -2.68
CA MET A 40 3.94 3.04 -3.17
C MET A 40 4.94 3.47 -2.09
N PHE A 41 4.70 4.59 -1.39
CA PHE A 41 5.54 5.03 -0.27
C PHE A 41 5.58 4.03 0.88
N ASN A 42 4.46 3.34 1.15
CA ASN A 42 4.45 2.29 2.16
C ASN A 42 5.36 1.11 1.75
N GLY A 43 5.34 0.71 0.48
CA GLY A 43 6.27 -0.31 -0.06
C GLY A 43 7.75 0.07 0.10
N PHE A 44 8.10 1.35 -0.06
CA PHE A 44 9.48 1.83 0.19
C PHE A 44 9.92 1.67 1.65
N ALA A 45 9.02 1.90 2.62
CA ALA A 45 9.33 1.72 4.03
C ALA A 45 9.62 0.24 4.36
N GLU A 46 8.88 -0.69 3.78
CA GLU A 46 9.17 -2.13 3.91
C GLU A 46 10.51 -2.52 3.29
N LEU A 47 10.85 -1.91 2.15
CA LEU A 47 12.13 -2.11 1.48
C LEU A 47 13.31 -1.66 2.35
N SER A 48 13.19 -0.50 3.00
CA SER A 48 14.19 0.01 3.95
C SER A 48 14.43 -0.96 5.11
N MET A 49 13.36 -1.51 5.69
CA MET A 49 13.48 -2.55 6.74
C MET A 49 14.16 -3.82 6.24
N THR A 50 13.98 -4.17 4.96
CA THR A 50 14.66 -5.32 4.35
C THR A 50 16.15 -5.04 4.22
N ILE A 51 16.54 -3.84 3.75
CA ILE A 51 17.93 -3.37 3.67
C ILE A 51 18.61 -3.43 5.05
N ALA A 52 17.90 -3.07 6.13
CA ALA A 52 18.45 -3.16 7.49
C ALA A 52 18.79 -4.60 7.92
N LYS A 53 18.17 -5.62 7.31
CA LYS A 53 18.45 -7.04 7.59
C LYS A 53 19.55 -7.64 6.70
N LEU A 54 19.94 -6.97 5.61
CA LEU A 54 21.01 -7.42 4.71
C LEU A 54 22.37 -7.64 5.41
N PRO A 55 22.82 -6.82 6.39
CA PRO A 55 24.07 -7.08 7.10
C PRO A 55 24.10 -8.42 7.82
N VAL A 56 22.96 -8.84 8.38
CA VAL A 56 22.82 -10.16 9.04
C VAL A 56 22.88 -11.28 8.00
N PHE A 57 22.22 -11.09 6.86
CA PHE A 57 22.28 -12.02 5.74
C PHE A 57 23.70 -12.21 5.21
N TYR A 58 24.43 -11.11 4.98
CA TYR A 58 25.83 -11.18 4.53
C TYR A 58 26.72 -11.90 5.56
N LYS A 59 26.51 -11.65 6.86
CA LYS A 59 27.24 -12.35 7.93
C LYS A 59 26.96 -13.86 7.95
N GLN A 60 25.71 -14.28 7.71
CA GLN A 60 25.34 -15.69 7.65
C GLN A 60 25.86 -16.40 6.39
N ARG A 61 25.88 -15.69 5.26
CA ARG A 61 26.41 -16.18 3.99
C ARG A 61 27.93 -16.37 4.05
N ASP A 62 28.65 -15.40 4.61
CA ASP A 62 30.11 -15.43 4.69
C ASP A 62 30.62 -16.54 5.64
N LEU A 63 29.78 -16.97 6.59
CA LEU A 63 30.01 -18.14 7.44
C LEU A 63 29.56 -19.48 6.79
N PHE A 64 29.16 -19.46 5.51
CA PHE A 64 28.70 -20.63 4.72
C PHE A 64 27.54 -21.43 5.32
N PHE A 65 26.75 -20.86 6.24
CA PHE A 65 25.69 -21.60 6.91
C PHE A 65 24.50 -21.94 6.00
N TYR A 66 24.02 -20.97 5.21
CA TYR A 66 22.82 -21.15 4.39
C TYR A 66 22.93 -20.41 3.03
N PRO A 67 22.41 -21.00 1.94
CA PRO A 67 22.35 -20.36 0.64
C PRO A 67 21.31 -19.21 0.59
N ALA A 68 21.44 -18.32 -0.38
CA ALA A 68 20.64 -17.09 -0.46
C ALA A 68 19.12 -17.31 -0.52
N TRP A 69 18.69 -18.40 -1.16
CA TRP A 69 17.28 -18.74 -1.34
C TRP A 69 16.58 -19.08 -0.02
N THR A 70 17.30 -19.58 0.99
CA THR A 70 16.71 -19.96 2.27
C THR A 70 16.24 -18.75 3.09
N TYR A 71 16.80 -17.57 2.81
CA TYR A 71 16.34 -16.31 3.40
C TYR A 71 15.23 -15.65 2.58
N ALA A 72 15.28 -15.77 1.24
CA ALA A 72 14.32 -15.13 0.34
C ALA A 72 12.96 -15.82 0.30
N ILE A 73 12.91 -17.16 0.24
CA ILE A 73 11.66 -17.91 0.07
C ILE A 73 10.69 -17.71 1.26
N PRO A 74 11.11 -17.88 2.53
CA PRO A 74 10.20 -17.69 3.66
C PRO A 74 9.75 -16.24 3.81
N ALA A 75 10.63 -15.28 3.49
CA ALA A 75 10.31 -13.86 3.52
C ALA A 75 9.23 -13.52 2.48
N TRP A 76 9.32 -14.05 1.26
CA TRP A 76 8.31 -13.81 0.23
C TRP A 76 6.96 -14.44 0.56
N ILE A 77 6.96 -15.70 1.02
CA ILE A 77 5.74 -16.42 1.38
C ILE A 77 4.96 -15.70 2.48
N THR A 78 5.66 -15.09 3.44
CA THR A 78 5.02 -14.35 4.54
C THR A 78 4.65 -12.93 4.15
N LYS A 79 5.44 -12.27 3.29
CA LYS A 79 5.20 -10.88 2.87
C LYS A 79 4.03 -10.73 1.90
N ILE A 80 3.88 -11.62 0.92
CA ILE A 80 2.82 -11.52 -0.09
C ILE A 80 1.41 -11.45 0.55
N PRO A 81 1.01 -12.37 1.45
CA PRO A 81 -0.31 -12.31 2.08
C PRO A 81 -0.51 -11.05 2.91
N ILE A 82 0.53 -10.58 3.60
CA ILE A 82 0.46 -9.37 4.44
C ILE A 82 0.23 -8.14 3.57
N SER A 83 0.99 -7.97 2.49
CA SER A 83 0.83 -6.82 1.58
C SER A 83 -0.54 -6.83 0.89
N VAL A 84 -1.05 -8.01 0.52
CA VAL A 84 -2.42 -8.15 -0.02
C VAL A 84 -3.47 -7.73 1.03
N ALA A 85 -3.35 -8.21 2.27
CA ALA A 85 -4.27 -7.85 3.34
C ALA A 85 -4.25 -6.34 3.62
N GLU A 86 -3.07 -5.72 3.66
CA GLU A 86 -2.91 -4.28 3.84
C GLU A 86 -3.56 -3.47 2.72
N ALA A 87 -3.38 -3.88 1.46
CA ALA A 87 -4.04 -3.26 0.32
C ALA A 87 -5.57 -3.44 0.37
N CYS A 88 -6.06 -4.63 0.73
CA CYS A 88 -7.49 -4.89 0.89
C CYS A 88 -8.10 -4.00 1.98
N ILE A 89 -7.44 -3.86 3.12
CA ILE A 89 -7.88 -2.98 4.22
C ILE A 89 -7.93 -1.53 3.74
N TRP A 90 -6.89 -1.06 3.03
CA TRP A 90 -6.86 0.28 2.47
C TRP A 90 -8.04 0.55 1.52
N VAL A 91 -8.28 -0.35 0.56
CA VAL A 91 -9.37 -0.22 -0.40
C VAL A 91 -10.71 -0.25 0.32
N PHE A 92 -10.94 -1.21 1.22
CA PHE A 92 -12.21 -1.31 1.95
C PHE A 92 -12.53 -0.03 2.74
N LEU A 93 -11.52 0.54 3.38
CA LEU A 93 -11.63 1.75 4.18
C LEU A 93 -11.88 2.99 3.30
N THR A 94 -11.12 3.16 2.22
CA THR A 94 -11.20 4.38 1.40
C THR A 94 -12.33 4.34 0.38
N TYR A 95 -12.74 3.16 -0.09
CA TYR A 95 -13.65 3.02 -1.22
C TYR A 95 -15.02 3.64 -0.96
N TYR A 96 -15.64 3.28 0.17
CA TYR A 96 -16.96 3.78 0.54
C TYR A 96 -16.94 5.23 1.02
N VAL A 97 -15.84 5.67 1.65
CA VAL A 97 -15.74 7.01 2.23
C VAL A 97 -15.49 8.08 1.16
N VAL A 98 -14.73 7.75 0.13
CA VAL A 98 -14.52 8.62 -1.04
C VAL A 98 -15.78 8.66 -1.92
N GLY A 99 -16.61 7.60 -1.89
CA GLY A 99 -17.81 7.55 -2.70
C GLY A 99 -17.53 7.21 -4.17
N PHE A 100 -16.53 6.34 -4.41
CA PHE A 100 -16.33 5.72 -5.72
C PHE A 100 -17.59 4.98 -6.19
N ASP A 101 -17.66 4.67 -7.48
CA ASP A 101 -18.85 4.02 -8.02
C ASP A 101 -19.05 2.63 -7.41
N PRO A 102 -20.19 2.37 -6.72
CA PRO A 102 -20.48 1.05 -6.15
C PRO A 102 -20.74 -0.03 -7.21
N SER A 103 -21.00 0.33 -8.48
CA SER A 103 -21.03 -0.64 -9.57
C SER A 103 -19.63 -0.89 -10.11
N ALA A 104 -19.34 -2.15 -10.41
CA ALA A 104 -18.12 -2.54 -11.12
C ALA A 104 -18.15 -2.20 -12.62
N GLY A 105 -19.14 -1.39 -13.06
CA GLY A 105 -19.42 -1.07 -14.46
C GLY A 105 -20.21 0.22 -14.61
#